data_AF-A0A532C3C5-F1
#
_entry.id   AF-A0A532C3C5-F1
#
_cell.length_a   1.000
_cell.length_b   1.000
_cell.length_c   1.000
_cell.angle_alpha   90.00
_cell.angle_beta   90.00
_cell.angle_gamma   90.00
#
_symmetry.space_group_name_H-M   'P 1'
#
loop_
_entity.id
_entity.type
_entity.pdbx_description
1 polymer ?
#
loop_
_entity_poly.entity_id
_entity_poly.type
_entity_poly.pdbx_seq_one_letter_code
_entity_poly.pdbx_strand_id
1 'polypeptide(L)'
;MLLRRSIQAVFLSLLFLLLPTGLWFESSAVHAAPYFEDGYLGLTQAELHQKLGMPQAVRDRKSALRVFSYYAITDWEKYFQKLVSPENGEDVYTFTRNNIEVRYSFSYTADPNDEHENRTLFVRLVDIEFSPTVPLAQIPALVPEFLPSEDPASPSFRSNIWLLLFIGTASSDARFIVKEASKDKLEWRLAYQLFSLQGLPEPLTTKALVDRVEISTQSVELVKQRQRHTHDPIMNPYSREFSQHRLAPQPPTTKKIPVPKYAD
;
A
#
# COMPACT_ATOMS: atom_id res chain seq x y z
N MET A 1 -55.03 -22.46 -64.74
CA MET A 1 -55.12 -22.47 -63.25
C MET A 1 -54.48 -23.76 -62.77
N LEU A 2 -53.70 -23.73 -61.68
CA LEU A 2 -52.85 -24.84 -61.16
C LEU A 2 -51.49 -25.03 -61.84
N LEU A 3 -50.61 -24.02 -61.85
CA LEU A 3 -49.15 -24.26 -61.87
C LEU A 3 -48.35 -22.98 -61.56
N ARG A 4 -48.65 -22.27 -60.46
CA ARG A 4 -47.87 -21.06 -60.10
C ARG A 4 -47.96 -20.65 -58.63
N ARG A 5 -47.98 -21.63 -57.71
CA ARG A 5 -48.08 -21.37 -56.26
C ARG A 5 -47.18 -22.24 -55.37
N SER A 6 -46.11 -22.82 -55.92
CA SER A 6 -45.27 -23.76 -55.16
C SER A 6 -43.76 -23.49 -55.25
N ILE A 7 -43.34 -22.22 -55.46
CA ILE A 7 -41.91 -21.81 -55.45
C ILE A 7 -41.72 -20.50 -54.67
N GLN A 8 -42.57 -20.23 -53.67
CA GLN A 8 -42.37 -19.10 -52.74
C GLN A 8 -42.38 -19.51 -51.27
N ALA A 9 -42.51 -20.81 -50.97
CA ALA A 9 -42.56 -21.34 -49.61
C ALA A 9 -41.32 -22.18 -49.21
N VAL A 10 -40.21 -22.08 -49.96
CA VAL A 10 -38.94 -22.75 -49.62
C VAL A 10 -37.76 -21.77 -49.51
N PHE A 11 -37.94 -20.51 -49.91
CA PHE A 11 -36.89 -19.49 -49.86
C PHE A 11 -37.03 -18.49 -48.69
N LEU A 12 -37.90 -18.77 -47.72
CA LEU A 12 -38.04 -17.97 -46.49
C LEU A 12 -37.56 -18.69 -45.22
N SER A 13 -37.04 -19.91 -45.34
CA SER A 13 -36.56 -20.74 -44.22
C SER A 13 -35.05 -20.94 -44.20
N LEU A 14 -34.30 -20.27 -45.08
CA LEU A 14 -32.83 -20.35 -45.13
C LEU A 14 -32.15 -18.97 -45.00
N LEU A 15 -32.85 -17.99 -44.42
CA LEU A 15 -32.32 -16.65 -44.11
C LEU A 15 -32.37 -16.33 -42.60
N PHE A 16 -32.28 -17.36 -41.76
CA PHE A 16 -32.25 -17.25 -40.29
C PHE A 16 -31.12 -18.09 -39.66
N LEU A 17 -30.03 -18.33 -40.40
CA LEU A 17 -28.86 -19.10 -39.94
C LEU A 17 -27.53 -18.37 -40.17
N LEU A 18 -27.52 -17.05 -39.99
CA LEU A 18 -26.30 -16.25 -39.89
C LEU A 18 -26.44 -15.29 -38.71
N LEU A 19 -26.55 -15.85 -37.51
CA LEU A 19 -26.13 -15.16 -36.30
C LEU A 19 -24.60 -15.11 -36.36
N PRO A 20 -23.94 -13.95 -36.47
CA PRO A 20 -22.56 -13.89 -36.08
C PRO A 20 -22.57 -14.13 -34.58
N THR A 21 -22.05 -15.29 -34.16
CA THR A 21 -21.49 -15.46 -32.83
C THR A 21 -20.42 -14.38 -32.70
N GLY A 22 -20.83 -13.20 -32.23
CA GLY A 22 -19.92 -12.25 -31.64
C GLY A 22 -19.24 -13.05 -30.54
N LEU A 23 -17.99 -13.44 -30.78
CA LEU A 23 -17.06 -13.71 -29.73
C LEU A 23 -16.99 -12.40 -28.95
N TRP A 24 -17.82 -12.30 -27.92
CA TRP A 24 -17.58 -11.36 -26.84
C TRP A 24 -16.25 -11.84 -26.29
N PHE A 25 -15.16 -11.22 -26.76
CA PHE A 25 -13.98 -11.08 -25.94
C PHE A 25 -14.46 -10.27 -24.73
N GLU A 26 -15.06 -10.97 -23.76
CA GLU A 26 -14.93 -10.55 -22.39
C GLU A 26 -13.43 -10.57 -22.16
N SER A 27 -12.82 -9.39 -22.30
CA SER A 27 -11.59 -9.13 -21.60
C SER A 27 -11.92 -9.49 -20.17
N SER A 28 -11.36 -10.60 -19.69
CA SER A 28 -11.37 -10.93 -18.28
C SER A 28 -10.67 -9.76 -17.59
N ALA A 29 -11.42 -8.73 -17.25
CA ALA A 29 -11.02 -7.73 -16.31
C ALA A 29 -10.80 -8.52 -15.03
N VAL A 30 -9.54 -8.86 -14.77
CA VAL A 30 -9.11 -9.45 -13.51
C VAL A 30 -9.44 -8.39 -12.47
N HIS A 31 -10.62 -8.50 -11.88
CA HIS A 31 -11.04 -7.65 -10.78
C HIS A 31 -10.24 -8.07 -9.56
N ALA A 32 -9.09 -7.45 -9.38
CA ALA A 32 -8.30 -7.63 -8.19
C ALA A 32 -8.97 -6.79 -7.10
N ALA A 33 -9.83 -7.42 -6.30
CA ALA A 33 -10.33 -6.80 -5.08
C ALA A 33 -9.13 -6.51 -4.16
N PRO A 34 -9.14 -5.39 -3.41
CA PRO A 34 -8.05 -5.08 -2.50
C PRO A 34 -7.85 -6.24 -1.53
N TYR A 35 -6.60 -6.68 -1.35
CA TYR A 35 -6.27 -7.86 -0.52
C TYR A 35 -6.59 -7.65 0.96
N PHE A 36 -6.72 -6.39 1.35
CA PHE A 36 -7.07 -5.97 2.70
C PHE A 36 -8.11 -4.85 2.67
N GLU A 37 -8.67 -4.56 3.84
CA GLU A 37 -9.71 -3.55 4.04
C GLU A 37 -9.25 -2.11 3.79
N ASP A 38 -7.95 -1.87 3.51
CA ASP A 38 -7.41 -0.54 3.17
C ASP A 38 -7.96 -0.01 1.83
N GLY A 39 -8.40 -0.91 0.96
CA GLY A 39 -9.05 -0.53 -0.30
C GLY A 39 -8.10 -0.19 -1.44
N TYR A 40 -6.77 -0.31 -1.29
CA TYR A 40 -5.78 -0.04 -2.34
C TYR A 40 -4.81 -1.19 -2.60
N LEU A 41 -4.28 -1.85 -1.56
CA LEU A 41 -3.29 -2.91 -1.75
C LEU A 41 -3.88 -4.04 -2.62
N GLY A 42 -3.17 -4.40 -3.69
CA GLY A 42 -3.62 -5.41 -4.65
C GLY A 42 -4.46 -4.88 -5.81
N LEU A 43 -4.92 -3.63 -5.80
CA LEU A 43 -5.53 -3.04 -7.00
C LEU A 43 -4.52 -3.02 -8.15
N THR A 44 -5.00 -3.24 -9.37
CA THR A 44 -4.22 -2.94 -10.57
C THR A 44 -4.05 -1.43 -10.74
N GLN A 45 -3.02 -1.00 -11.48
CA GLN A 45 -2.86 0.42 -11.81
C GLN A 45 -4.09 1.00 -12.52
N ALA A 46 -4.72 0.24 -13.42
CA ALA A 46 -5.94 0.64 -14.11
C ALA A 46 -7.13 0.83 -13.15
N GLU A 47 -7.32 -0.08 -12.19
CA GLU A 47 -8.37 0.04 -11.16
C GLU A 47 -8.10 1.22 -10.23
N LEU A 48 -6.84 1.49 -9.89
CA LEU A 48 -6.46 2.68 -9.13
C LEU A 48 -6.85 3.96 -9.89
N HIS A 49 -6.53 4.04 -11.17
CA HIS A 49 -6.89 5.19 -12.03
C HIS A 49 -8.40 5.34 -12.19
N GLN A 50 -9.13 4.23 -12.26
CA GLN A 50 -10.60 4.26 -12.25
C GLN A 50 -11.15 4.80 -10.91
N LYS A 51 -10.50 4.46 -9.79
CA LYS A 51 -10.91 4.88 -8.45
C LYS A 51 -10.57 6.34 -8.12
N LEU A 52 -9.37 6.81 -8.50
CA LEU A 52 -8.85 8.14 -8.11
C LEU A 52 -8.75 9.15 -9.26
N GLY A 53 -8.99 8.71 -10.50
CA GLY A 53 -8.65 9.47 -11.70
C GLY A 53 -7.19 9.31 -12.08
N MET A 54 -6.75 10.04 -13.11
CA MET A 54 -5.34 10.07 -13.48
C MET A 54 -4.50 10.74 -12.37
N PRO A 55 -3.26 10.30 -12.15
CA PRO A 55 -2.38 10.94 -11.18
C PRO A 55 -2.12 12.42 -11.53
N GLN A 56 -1.49 13.15 -10.62
CA GLN A 56 -1.03 14.50 -10.89
C GLN A 56 0.42 14.50 -11.39
N ALA A 57 1.21 13.52 -10.95
CA ALA A 57 2.59 13.33 -11.35
C ALA A 57 2.97 11.84 -11.22
N VAL A 58 4.09 11.47 -11.83
CA VAL A 58 4.76 10.19 -11.55
C VAL A 58 6.08 10.50 -10.88
N ARG A 59 6.37 9.84 -9.75
CA ARG A 59 7.68 9.95 -9.10
C ARG A 59 8.52 8.71 -9.35
N ASP A 60 9.79 8.92 -9.72
CA ASP A 60 10.79 7.87 -9.83
C ASP A 60 11.54 7.73 -8.51
N ARG A 61 11.62 6.50 -8.00
CA ARG A 61 12.36 6.15 -6.80
C ARG A 61 13.72 5.55 -7.16
N LYS A 62 14.73 6.42 -7.36
CA LYS A 62 16.12 5.96 -7.59
C LYS A 62 16.80 5.44 -6.33
N SER A 63 16.54 4.17 -5.98
CA SER A 63 17.30 3.36 -5.01
C SER A 63 17.42 3.94 -3.58
N ALA A 64 18.21 3.28 -2.72
CA ALA A 64 18.19 3.31 -1.24
C ALA A 64 18.27 4.68 -0.54
N LEU A 65 18.55 5.76 -1.28
CA LEU A 65 18.78 7.12 -0.77
C LEU A 65 17.52 7.98 -0.62
N ARG A 66 16.33 7.48 -1.02
CA ARG A 66 15.04 8.19 -0.89
C ARG A 66 15.05 9.59 -1.54
N VAL A 67 15.74 9.73 -2.67
CA VAL A 67 15.68 10.92 -3.52
C VAL A 67 14.64 10.68 -4.61
N PHE A 68 13.63 11.53 -4.67
CA PHE A 68 12.53 11.42 -5.62
C PHE A 68 12.63 12.49 -6.70
N SER A 69 12.43 12.06 -7.95
CA SER A 69 12.21 12.97 -9.08
C SER A 69 10.75 12.88 -9.48
N TYR A 70 10.10 14.03 -9.62
CA TYR A 70 8.70 14.12 -10.04
C TYR A 70 8.63 14.54 -11.51
N TYR A 71 7.82 13.84 -12.29
CA TYR A 71 7.59 14.10 -13.70
C TYR A 71 6.11 14.33 -13.96
N ALA A 72 5.81 15.20 -14.93
CA ALA A 72 4.47 15.25 -15.49
C ALA A 72 4.14 13.91 -16.18
N ILE A 73 2.89 13.48 -16.12
CA ILE A 73 2.45 12.20 -16.71
C ILE A 73 2.77 12.13 -18.21
N THR A 74 2.54 13.22 -18.93
CA THR A 74 2.81 13.29 -20.37
C THR A 74 4.28 13.04 -20.69
N ASP A 75 5.20 13.54 -19.85
CA ASP A 75 6.62 13.34 -20.03
C ASP A 75 7.03 11.92 -19.62
N TRP A 76 6.40 11.39 -18.57
CA TRP A 76 6.59 10.01 -18.13
C TRP A 76 6.24 9.00 -19.23
N GLU A 77 5.02 9.07 -19.76
CA GLU A 77 4.52 8.17 -20.82
C GLU A 77 5.35 8.27 -22.10
N LYS A 78 5.75 9.49 -22.48
CA LYS A 78 6.45 9.73 -23.74
C LYS A 78 7.93 9.32 -23.69
N TYR A 79 8.59 9.57 -22.57
CA TYR A 79 10.05 9.50 -22.49
C TYR A 79 10.58 8.53 -21.43
N PHE A 80 10.07 8.61 -20.19
CA PHE A 80 10.73 7.95 -19.06
C PHE A 80 10.30 6.50 -18.86
N GLN A 81 9.04 6.14 -19.14
CA GLN A 81 8.55 4.77 -19.00
C GLN A 81 9.36 3.74 -19.82
N LYS A 82 10.01 4.18 -20.91
CA LYS A 82 10.87 3.32 -21.74
C LYS A 82 12.30 3.19 -21.20
N LEU A 83 12.72 4.09 -20.32
CA LEU A 83 14.07 4.18 -19.78
C LEU A 83 14.21 3.51 -18.40
N VAL A 84 13.11 3.44 -17.66
CA VAL A 84 13.03 2.78 -16.35
C VAL A 84 11.92 1.75 -16.37
N SER A 85 12.11 0.61 -15.68
CA SER A 85 11.06 -0.40 -15.59
C SER A 85 9.77 0.24 -15.07
N PRO A 86 8.59 -0.08 -15.65
CA PRO A 86 7.31 0.55 -15.27
C PRO A 86 7.01 0.51 -13.76
N GLU A 87 7.45 -0.55 -13.08
CA GLU A 87 7.36 -0.73 -11.62
C GLU A 87 8.09 0.32 -10.76
N ASN A 88 8.98 1.12 -11.36
CA ASN A 88 9.72 2.18 -10.67
C ASN A 88 9.00 3.54 -10.70
N GLY A 89 7.97 3.69 -11.54
CA GLY A 89 7.11 4.88 -11.54
C GLY A 89 6.02 4.74 -10.50
N GLU A 90 5.99 5.65 -9.54
CA GLU A 90 4.93 5.70 -8.53
C GLU A 90 3.93 6.80 -8.88
N ASP A 91 2.63 6.45 -8.90
CA ASP A 91 1.59 7.43 -9.20
C ASP A 91 1.34 8.32 -7.99
N VAL A 92 1.35 9.64 -8.20
CA VAL A 92 1.27 10.64 -7.13
C VAL A 92 -0.05 11.39 -7.18
N TYR A 93 -0.71 11.46 -6.03
CA TYR A 93 -1.96 12.19 -5.82
C TYR A 93 -1.83 13.08 -4.58
N THR A 94 -2.05 14.38 -4.74
CA THR A 94 -2.02 15.34 -3.64
C THR A 94 -3.41 15.86 -3.36
N PHE A 95 -3.80 15.79 -2.08
CA PHE A 95 -5.05 16.30 -1.55
C PHE A 95 -4.77 17.35 -0.47
N THR A 96 -5.67 18.31 -0.32
CA THR A 96 -5.67 19.21 0.85
C THR A 96 -6.81 18.81 1.77
N ARG A 97 -6.48 18.40 3.00
CA ARG A 97 -7.44 17.99 4.03
C ARG A 97 -7.14 18.75 5.31
N ASN A 98 -8.09 19.53 5.82
CA ASN A 98 -7.91 20.36 7.02
C ASN A 98 -6.66 21.26 6.96
N ASN A 99 -6.41 21.89 5.82
CA ASN A 99 -5.25 22.73 5.53
C ASN A 99 -3.88 22.00 5.61
N ILE A 100 -3.88 20.67 5.60
CA ILE A 100 -2.69 19.82 5.47
C ILE A 100 -2.65 19.29 4.04
N GLU A 101 -1.49 19.37 3.41
CA GLU A 101 -1.22 18.66 2.16
C GLU A 101 -0.96 17.19 2.48
N VAL A 102 -1.77 16.30 1.92
CA VAL A 102 -1.68 14.85 2.06
C VAL A 102 -1.35 14.28 0.69
N ARG A 103 -0.10 13.85 0.51
CA ARG A 103 0.40 13.32 -0.76
C ARG A 103 0.49 11.80 -0.69
N TYR A 104 -0.33 11.15 -1.48
CA TYR A 104 -0.28 9.71 -1.71
C TYR A 104 0.68 9.41 -2.85
N SER A 105 1.44 8.34 -2.72
CA SER A 105 2.28 7.77 -3.76
C SER A 105 2.13 6.25 -3.77
N PHE A 106 1.76 5.70 -4.93
CA PHE A 106 1.45 4.29 -5.08
C PHE A 106 2.61 3.56 -5.74
N SER A 107 3.28 2.67 -5.00
CA SER A 107 4.32 1.81 -5.56
C SER A 107 3.73 0.51 -6.08
N TYR A 108 4.26 0.06 -7.21
CA TYR A 108 3.79 -1.13 -7.89
C TYR A 108 4.73 -2.33 -7.77
N THR A 109 4.17 -3.50 -8.05
CA THR A 109 4.90 -4.74 -8.38
C THR A 109 4.19 -5.43 -9.53
N ALA A 110 4.95 -6.13 -10.35
CA ALA A 110 4.39 -7.10 -11.28
C ALA A 110 4.30 -8.47 -10.63
N ASP A 111 3.50 -9.37 -11.23
CA ASP A 111 3.57 -10.80 -10.95
C ASP A 111 5.00 -11.28 -11.28
N PRO A 112 5.72 -11.93 -10.35
CA PRO A 112 7.01 -12.52 -10.66
C PRO A 112 6.95 -13.64 -11.70
N ASN A 113 5.78 -14.25 -11.94
CA ASN A 113 5.57 -15.31 -12.92
C ASN A 113 5.05 -14.77 -14.27
N ASP A 114 4.74 -13.47 -14.38
CA ASP A 114 4.34 -12.84 -15.64
C ASP A 114 5.56 -12.26 -16.37
N GLU A 115 5.96 -12.96 -17.43
CA GLU A 115 7.10 -12.59 -18.28
C GLU A 115 6.71 -11.67 -19.45
N HIS A 116 5.45 -11.27 -19.58
CA HIS A 116 5.03 -10.38 -20.65
C HIS A 116 5.60 -8.97 -20.45
N GLU A 117 5.97 -8.30 -21.56
CA GLU A 117 6.48 -6.92 -21.54
C GLU A 117 5.43 -5.93 -20.98
N ASN A 118 4.14 -6.20 -21.25
CA ASN A 118 2.99 -5.42 -20.76
C ASN A 118 2.33 -6.08 -19.56
N ARG A 119 3.13 -6.63 -18.63
CA ARG A 119 2.62 -7.26 -17.42
C ARG A 119 1.81 -6.29 -16.56
N THR A 120 0.77 -6.82 -15.92
CA THR A 120 -0.11 -6.02 -15.06
C THR A 120 0.64 -5.60 -13.80
N LEU A 121 0.52 -4.33 -13.43
CA LEU A 121 1.09 -3.76 -12.22
C LEU A 121 0.04 -3.69 -11.12
N PHE A 122 0.41 -4.17 -9.93
CA PHE A 122 -0.42 -4.21 -8.74
C PHE A 122 0.15 -3.32 -7.65
N VAL A 123 -0.70 -2.60 -6.94
CA VAL A 123 -0.32 -1.75 -5.81
C VAL A 123 0.22 -2.64 -4.70
N ARG A 124 1.48 -2.42 -4.29
CA ARG A 124 2.11 -3.14 -3.17
C ARG A 124 2.35 -2.28 -1.94
N LEU A 125 2.38 -0.97 -2.11
CA LEU A 125 2.65 -0.02 -1.04
C LEU A 125 2.01 1.32 -1.37
N VAL A 126 1.39 1.93 -0.37
CA VAL A 126 0.89 3.29 -0.43
C VAL A 126 1.69 4.12 0.57
N ASP A 127 2.46 5.08 0.07
CA ASP A 127 3.24 6.02 0.87
C ASP A 127 2.46 7.34 0.96
N ILE A 128 2.20 7.82 2.18
CA ILE A 128 1.35 8.96 2.45
C ILE A 128 2.14 9.98 3.25
N GLU A 129 2.50 11.09 2.63
CA GLU A 129 3.30 12.16 3.22
C GLU A 129 2.42 13.34 3.64
N PHE A 130 2.72 13.94 4.79
CA PHE A 130 2.04 15.12 5.32
C PHE A 130 2.92 16.35 5.25
N SER A 131 2.36 17.47 4.81
CA SER A 131 2.99 18.79 4.89
C SER A 131 1.99 19.82 5.41
N PRO A 132 2.18 20.36 6.63
CA PRO A 132 3.21 20.03 7.62
C PRO A 132 3.00 18.64 8.28
N THR A 133 3.93 18.25 9.16
CA THR A 133 3.80 17.05 9.99
C THR A 133 2.60 17.13 10.92
N VAL A 134 2.00 15.98 11.25
CA VAL A 134 0.71 15.92 11.95
C VAL A 134 0.79 15.09 13.22
N PRO A 135 0.00 15.41 14.26
CA PRO A 135 -0.12 14.56 15.44
C PRO A 135 -0.68 13.18 15.09
N LEU A 136 -0.19 12.14 15.78
CA LEU A 136 -0.65 10.76 15.66
C LEU A 136 -2.19 10.65 15.69
N ALA A 137 -2.84 11.32 16.64
CA ALA A 137 -4.30 11.31 16.78
C ALA A 137 -5.08 11.87 15.57
N GLN A 138 -4.44 12.70 14.74
CA GLN A 138 -5.10 13.36 13.61
C GLN A 138 -5.11 12.48 12.35
N ILE A 139 -4.25 11.46 12.27
CA ILE A 139 -4.05 10.65 11.07
C ILE A 139 -5.35 10.00 10.56
N PRO A 140 -6.20 9.35 11.40
CA PRO A 140 -7.44 8.74 10.90
C PRO A 140 -8.40 9.73 10.22
N ALA A 141 -8.38 11.01 10.61
CA ALA A 141 -9.20 12.05 9.98
C ALA A 141 -8.61 12.55 8.65
N LEU A 142 -7.30 12.40 8.46
CA LEU A 142 -6.58 12.82 7.26
C LEU A 142 -6.43 11.71 6.23
N VAL A 143 -6.48 10.44 6.66
CA VAL A 143 -6.30 9.25 5.82
C VAL A 143 -7.44 8.27 6.12
N PRO A 144 -8.56 8.33 5.37
CA PRO A 144 -9.73 7.47 5.60
C PRO A 144 -9.43 5.97 5.56
N GLU A 145 -8.39 5.57 4.83
CA GLU A 145 -7.96 4.19 4.66
C GLU A 145 -7.07 3.69 5.82
N PHE A 146 -6.65 4.60 6.70
CA PHE A 146 -5.91 4.30 7.91
C PHE A 146 -6.91 4.04 9.05
N LEU A 147 -7.26 2.76 9.23
CA LEU A 147 -8.22 2.29 10.22
C LEU A 147 -7.50 1.44 11.28
N PRO A 148 -6.75 2.05 12.22
CA PRO A 148 -6.01 1.31 13.22
C PRO A 148 -6.97 0.57 14.17
N SER A 149 -6.54 -0.60 14.65
CA SER A 149 -7.29 -1.33 15.67
C SER A 149 -7.43 -0.50 16.95
N GLU A 150 -8.58 -0.59 17.64
CA GLU A 150 -8.75 -0.05 19.00
C GLU A 150 -8.37 -1.06 20.10
N ASP A 151 -8.10 -2.32 19.74
CA ASP A 151 -7.75 -3.34 20.72
C ASP A 151 -6.34 -3.10 21.30
N PRO A 152 -6.19 -2.98 22.63
CA PRO A 152 -4.90 -2.75 23.29
C PRO A 152 -3.88 -3.86 23.06
N ALA A 153 -4.33 -5.10 22.78
CA ALA A 153 -3.47 -6.26 22.53
C ALA A 153 -3.04 -6.41 21.06
N SER A 154 -3.54 -5.56 20.17
CA SER A 154 -3.19 -5.61 18.75
C SER A 154 -1.68 -5.37 18.55
N PRO A 155 -0.97 -6.24 17.81
CA PRO A 155 0.50 -6.19 17.73
C PRO A 155 0.99 -4.83 17.26
N SER A 156 1.73 -4.15 18.14
CA SER A 156 2.25 -2.82 17.91
C SER A 156 3.70 -2.76 18.39
N PHE A 157 4.56 -2.15 17.58
CA PHE A 157 5.98 -2.03 17.87
C PHE A 157 6.43 -0.59 17.64
N ARG A 158 7.45 -0.16 18.39
CA ARG A 158 8.09 1.14 18.21
C ARG A 158 9.58 1.00 17.99
N SER A 159 10.14 1.91 17.21
CA SER A 159 11.56 2.24 17.22
C SER A 159 11.73 3.70 17.66
N ASN A 160 12.94 4.25 17.51
CA ASN A 160 13.18 5.68 17.77
C ASN A 160 12.46 6.60 16.77
N ILE A 161 12.14 6.11 15.57
CA ILE A 161 11.58 6.92 14.48
C ILE A 161 10.32 6.32 13.86
N TRP A 162 9.95 5.07 14.20
CA TRP A 162 8.83 4.35 13.59
C TRP A 162 7.83 3.84 14.63
N LEU A 163 6.55 3.86 14.27
CA LEU A 163 5.52 3.01 14.88
C LEU A 163 5.05 2.01 13.82
N LEU A 164 4.96 0.74 14.20
CA LEU A 164 4.49 -0.32 13.33
C LEU A 164 3.26 -0.95 13.96
N LEU A 165 2.14 -0.92 13.25
CA LEU A 165 0.84 -1.40 13.67
C LEU A 165 0.40 -2.51 12.73
N PHE A 166 -0.08 -3.63 13.28
CA PHE A 166 -0.60 -4.74 12.50
C PHE A 166 -2.11 -4.86 12.66
N ILE A 167 -2.81 -5.07 11.56
CA ILE A 167 -4.28 -5.07 11.50
C ILE A 167 -4.78 -6.36 10.86
N GLY A 168 -5.92 -6.83 11.35
CA GLY A 168 -6.65 -7.94 10.78
C GLY A 168 -5.94 -9.28 10.84
N THR A 169 -6.50 -10.22 10.10
CA THR A 169 -5.95 -11.57 9.93
C THR A 169 -4.92 -11.58 8.81
N ALA A 170 -4.03 -12.58 8.84
CA ALA A 170 -3.11 -12.79 7.73
C ALA A 170 -3.88 -13.19 6.46
N SER A 171 -3.43 -12.69 5.31
CA SER A 171 -3.97 -13.03 3.99
C SER A 171 -2.96 -13.87 3.23
N SER A 172 -3.39 -15.03 2.71
CA SER A 172 -2.58 -15.84 1.80
C SER A 172 -2.31 -15.14 0.48
N ASP A 173 -3.27 -14.31 0.05
CA ASP A 173 -3.26 -13.67 -1.27
C ASP A 173 -2.23 -12.54 -1.31
N ALA A 174 -1.95 -11.93 -0.14
CA ALA A 174 -0.91 -10.92 0.02
C ALA A 174 0.51 -11.44 -0.24
N ARG A 175 0.73 -12.77 -0.27
CA ARG A 175 2.03 -13.35 -0.68
C ARG A 175 2.45 -12.89 -2.06
N PHE A 176 1.49 -12.63 -2.94
CA PHE A 176 1.76 -12.24 -4.32
C PHE A 176 2.52 -10.91 -4.43
N ILE A 177 2.21 -9.96 -3.53
CA ILE A 177 2.83 -8.63 -3.52
C ILE A 177 4.08 -8.54 -2.62
N VAL A 178 4.46 -9.66 -1.99
CA VAL A 178 5.62 -9.72 -1.10
C VAL A 178 6.73 -10.58 -1.71
N LYS A 179 7.90 -9.98 -1.87
CA LYS A 179 9.09 -10.71 -2.30
C LYS A 179 9.70 -11.49 -1.12
N GLU A 180 9.29 -12.74 -0.94
CA GLU A 180 9.90 -13.63 0.05
C GLU A 180 11.35 -13.95 -0.33
N ALA A 181 12.31 -13.51 0.49
CA ALA A 181 13.75 -13.74 0.26
C ALA A 181 14.22 -15.15 0.70
N SER A 182 13.34 -15.99 1.24
CA SER A 182 13.67 -17.28 1.86
C SER A 182 12.50 -18.28 1.75
N LYS A 183 12.73 -19.56 2.02
CA LYS A 183 11.67 -20.61 2.09
C LYS A 183 10.67 -20.43 3.26
N ASP A 184 10.69 -19.27 3.91
CA ASP A 184 9.92 -19.01 5.13
C ASP A 184 8.49 -18.68 4.74
N LYS A 185 7.55 -19.54 5.10
CA LYS A 185 6.11 -19.30 4.95
C LYS A 185 5.65 -18.38 6.07
N LEU A 186 5.82 -17.07 5.89
CA LEU A 186 5.37 -16.08 6.85
C LEU A 186 3.87 -15.79 6.69
N GLU A 187 3.26 -15.33 7.79
CA GLU A 187 1.91 -14.80 7.79
C GLU A 187 1.96 -13.30 7.50
N TRP A 188 1.45 -12.93 6.34
CA TRP A 188 1.45 -11.56 5.83
C TRP A 188 0.16 -10.85 6.21
N ARG A 189 0.28 -9.71 6.89
CA ARG A 189 -0.83 -8.91 7.41
C ARG A 189 -0.75 -7.50 6.89
N LEU A 190 -1.89 -6.81 6.89
CA LEU A 190 -1.93 -5.37 6.71
C LEU A 190 -1.11 -4.72 7.82
N ALA A 191 -0.19 -3.85 7.42
CA ALA A 191 0.67 -3.14 8.32
C ALA A 191 0.66 -1.65 8.00
N TYR A 192 0.50 -0.84 9.04
CA TYR A 192 0.74 0.59 8.96
C TYR A 192 2.06 0.92 9.63
N GLN A 193 2.94 1.58 8.89
CA GLN A 193 4.20 2.07 9.40
C GLN A 193 4.19 3.59 9.41
N LEU A 194 4.28 4.19 10.58
CA LEU A 194 4.25 5.63 10.78
C LEU A 194 5.67 6.12 11.04
N PHE A 195 6.07 7.22 10.41
CA PHE A 195 7.43 7.75 10.45
C PHE A 195 7.45 9.14 11.08
N SER A 196 8.37 9.34 12.01
CA SER A 196 8.75 10.67 12.52
C SER A 196 10.21 10.95 12.16
N LEU A 197 10.46 11.96 11.32
CA LEU A 197 11.80 12.37 10.91
C LEU A 197 12.58 13.00 12.08
N GLN A 198 11.88 13.68 12.98
CA GLN A 198 12.47 14.28 14.18
C GLN A 198 12.54 13.30 15.37
N GLY A 199 12.06 12.06 15.18
CA GLY A 199 12.01 11.04 16.21
C GLY A 199 10.71 11.04 17.02
N LEU A 200 10.45 9.90 17.63
CA LEU A 200 9.29 9.70 18.51
C LEU A 200 9.66 10.07 19.95
N PRO A 201 8.80 10.81 20.66
CA PRO A 201 9.07 11.18 22.04
C PRO A 201 9.10 9.95 22.96
N GLU A 202 9.86 10.06 24.04
CA GLU A 202 9.83 9.12 25.15
C GLU A 202 9.42 9.89 26.42
N PRO A 203 8.23 9.63 26.99
CA PRO A 203 7.27 8.61 26.58
C PRO A 203 6.46 8.97 25.31
N LEU A 204 5.98 7.94 24.60
CA LEU A 204 5.13 8.11 23.41
C LEU A 204 3.77 8.70 23.82
N THR A 205 3.26 9.65 23.05
CA THR A 205 1.93 10.23 23.25
C THR A 205 1.19 10.35 21.92
N THR A 206 -0.14 10.49 21.98
CA THR A 206 -0.97 10.74 20.80
C THR A 206 -0.72 12.09 20.11
N LYS A 207 0.09 12.95 20.74
CA LYS A 207 0.58 14.22 20.18
C LYS A 207 1.91 14.09 19.43
N ALA A 208 2.52 12.90 19.43
CA ALA A 208 3.74 12.66 18.66
C ALA A 208 3.51 13.02 17.19
N LEU A 209 4.44 13.77 16.61
CA LEU A 209 4.35 14.22 15.24
C LEU A 209 4.78 13.09 14.29
N VAL A 210 4.08 12.99 13.18
CA VAL A 210 4.27 12.00 12.13
C VAL A 210 4.34 12.74 10.80
N ASP A 211 5.40 12.49 10.04
CA ASP A 211 5.61 13.05 8.72
C ASP A 211 4.93 12.21 7.64
N ARG A 212 4.80 10.91 7.89
CA ARG A 212 4.46 9.94 6.85
C ARG A 212 3.86 8.65 7.39
N VAL A 213 2.97 8.04 6.61
CA VAL A 213 2.39 6.72 6.84
C VAL A 213 2.61 5.86 5.61
N GLU A 214 3.12 4.65 5.79
CA GLU A 214 3.12 3.61 4.76
C GLU A 214 2.05 2.56 5.08
N ILE A 215 1.17 2.30 4.13
CA ILE A 215 0.23 1.17 4.13
C ILE A 215 0.88 0.08 3.27
N SER A 216 1.15 -1.07 3.88
CA SER A 216 1.87 -2.16 3.22
C SER A 216 1.51 -3.52 3.82
N THR A 217 2.17 -4.56 3.33
CA THR A 217 2.07 -5.91 3.86
C THR A 217 3.34 -6.28 4.63
N GLN A 218 3.21 -6.75 5.87
CA GLN A 218 4.35 -7.13 6.73
C GLN A 218 3.99 -8.37 7.58
N SER A 219 4.99 -9.06 8.13
CA SER A 219 4.80 -10.18 9.07
C SER A 219 5.21 -9.80 10.49
N VAL A 220 4.41 -10.22 11.47
CA VAL A 220 4.70 -10.03 12.91
C VAL A 220 5.92 -10.86 13.32
N GLU A 221 6.03 -12.08 12.81
CA GLU A 221 7.16 -12.99 13.04
C GLU A 221 8.46 -12.37 12.56
N LEU A 222 8.44 -11.69 11.39
CA LEU A 222 9.59 -10.99 10.86
C LEU A 222 10.10 -9.93 11.85
N VAL A 223 9.19 -9.13 12.43
CA VAL A 223 9.57 -8.12 13.43
C VAL A 223 10.16 -8.78 14.66
N LYS A 224 9.46 -9.76 15.23
CA LYS A 224 9.85 -10.46 16.47
C LYS A 224 11.17 -11.23 16.33
N GLN A 225 11.47 -11.76 15.15
CA GLN A 225 12.67 -12.58 14.93
C GLN A 225 13.85 -11.75 14.41
N ARG A 226 13.61 -10.90 13.41
CA ARG A 226 14.68 -10.23 12.65
C ARG A 226 14.86 -8.76 13.02
N GLN A 227 13.86 -8.12 13.63
CA GLN A 227 13.90 -6.69 13.98
C GLN A 227 13.77 -6.42 15.49
N ARG A 228 13.85 -7.47 16.32
CA ARG A 228 13.71 -7.37 17.79
C ARG A 228 14.67 -6.40 18.49
N HIS A 229 15.79 -6.07 17.85
CA HIS A 229 16.80 -5.16 18.41
C HIS A 229 16.54 -3.69 18.06
N THR A 230 15.61 -3.43 17.15
CA THR A 230 15.24 -2.08 16.69
C THR A 230 13.78 -1.75 16.97
N HIS A 231 12.95 -2.76 17.21
CA HIS A 231 11.51 -2.63 17.42
C HIS A 231 11.10 -3.25 18.75
N ASP A 232 10.74 -2.40 19.71
CA ASP A 232 10.23 -2.80 21.00
C ASP A 232 8.70 -2.93 20.96
N PRO A 233 8.11 -4.01 21.52
CA PRO A 233 6.66 -4.13 21.60
C PRO A 233 6.08 -3.06 22.53
N ILE A 234 4.97 -2.47 22.14
CA ILE A 234 4.23 -1.49 22.94
C ILE A 234 2.74 -1.80 22.94
N MET A 235 2.04 -1.23 23.92
CA MET A 235 0.58 -1.13 23.86
C MET A 235 0.18 -0.34 22.61
N ASN A 236 -0.89 -0.80 21.95
CA ASN A 236 -1.41 -0.15 20.76
C ASN A 236 -1.74 1.33 21.05
N PRO A 237 -1.10 2.30 20.36
CA PRO A 237 -1.26 3.72 20.65
C PRO A 237 -2.65 4.28 20.27
N TYR A 238 -3.44 3.51 19.52
CA TYR A 238 -4.83 3.86 19.17
C TYR A 238 -5.87 3.21 20.09
N SER A 239 -5.44 2.41 21.06
CA SER A 239 -6.34 1.87 22.09
C SER A 239 -6.76 2.94 23.11
N ARG A 240 -7.91 2.74 23.73
CA ARG A 240 -8.41 3.67 24.77
C ARG A 240 -7.52 3.63 26.01
N GLU A 241 -7.02 2.45 26.33
CA GLU A 241 -6.11 2.16 27.43
C GLU A 241 -4.83 2.98 27.30
N PHE A 242 -4.27 3.10 26.10
CA PHE A 242 -3.07 3.91 25.87
C PHE A 242 -3.28 5.38 26.21
N SER A 243 -4.44 5.95 25.84
CA SER A 243 -4.78 7.35 26.14
C SER A 243 -5.01 7.59 27.63
N GLN A 244 -5.48 6.58 28.35
CA GLN A 244 -5.74 6.63 29.80
C GLN A 244 -4.50 6.29 30.64
N HIS A 245 -3.50 5.65 30.02
CA HIS A 245 -2.30 5.24 30.68
C HIS A 245 -1.51 6.48 31.14
N ARG A 246 -1.60 6.81 32.44
CA ARG A 246 -0.67 7.76 33.03
C ARG A 246 0.71 7.12 32.98
N LEU A 247 1.55 7.68 32.13
CA LEU A 247 2.97 7.38 32.10
C LEU A 247 3.53 7.77 33.48
N ALA A 248 3.80 6.78 34.32
CA ALA A 248 4.57 7.00 35.52
C ALA A 248 5.89 7.67 35.08
N PRO A 249 6.36 8.74 35.74
CA PRO A 249 7.64 9.33 35.41
C PRO A 249 8.70 8.22 35.48
N GLN A 250 9.24 7.82 34.33
CA GLN A 250 10.33 6.87 34.35
C GLN A 250 11.52 7.58 35.00
N PRO A 251 12.15 6.99 36.02
CA PRO A 251 13.39 7.54 36.56
C PRO A 251 14.40 7.61 35.40
N PRO A 252 15.18 8.70 35.30
CA PRO A 252 16.14 8.86 34.23
C PRO A 252 17.08 7.66 34.24
N THR A 253 16.92 6.77 33.26
CA THR A 253 17.84 5.66 33.04
C THR A 253 19.07 6.26 32.38
N THR A 254 20.01 6.74 33.20
CA THR A 254 21.38 6.97 32.78
C THR A 254 21.95 5.62 32.34
N LYS A 255 21.71 5.24 31.08
CA LYS A 255 22.43 4.13 30.45
C LYS A 255 23.92 4.50 30.56
N LYS A 256 24.64 3.83 31.47
CA LYS A 256 26.09 4.00 31.61
C LYS A 256 26.69 3.72 30.24
N ILE A 257 27.24 4.74 29.60
CA ILE A 257 27.99 4.60 28.36
C ILE A 257 29.16 3.65 28.70
N PRO A 258 29.29 2.49 28.02
CA PRO A 258 30.40 1.59 28.27
C PRO A 258 31.69 2.33 27.95
N VAL A 259 32.56 2.49 28.96
CA VAL A 259 33.90 3.04 28.75
C VAL A 259 34.75 1.94 28.12
N PRO A 260 35.41 2.19 26.96
CA PRO A 260 36.28 1.20 26.33
C PRO A 260 37.41 0.79 27.28
N LYS A 261 37.64 -0.52 27.44
CA LYS A 261 38.68 -1.09 28.33
C LYS A 261 40.11 -1.02 27.74
N TYR A 262 40.40 -0.10 26.84
CA TYR A 262 41.72 -0.04 26.18
C TYR A 262 42.74 0.84 26.91
N ALA A 263 42.48 1.19 28.16
CA ALA A 263 43.40 1.95 29.00
C ALA A 263 43.70 1.16 30.27
N ASP A 264 44.45 0.08 30.09
CA ASP A 264 45.38 -0.51 31.08
C ASP A 264 46.60 -1.04 30.31
#